data_AF-A0A0X8NXG5-F1
#
_entry.id   AF-A0A0X8NXG5-F1
#
_cell.length_a   1.000
_cell.length_b   1.000
_cell.length_c   1.000
_cell.angle_alpha   90.00
_cell.angle_beta   90.00
_cell.angle_gamma   90.00
#
_symmetry.space_group_name_H-M   'P 1'
#
loop_
_entity.id
_entity.type
_entity.pdbx_description
1 polymer ?
#
loop_
_entity_poly.entity_id
_entity_poly.type
_entity_poly.pdbx_seq_one_letter_code
_entity_poly.pdbx_strand_id
1 'polypeptide(L)'
;MTIDLALSDNHDLALDLVGRASLIDGAAKVAQQIKVTLLAFLGEWFLDTSFGVPYFEEVLVKAPNRAAVEAAFRARIGEVPGVSRVRRLGLEIDHGQRRLRVSYEADTSAGLLAQVVDLHRP
;
A
#
# COMPACT_ATOMS: atom_id res chain seq x y z
N MET A 1 -14.74 -1.80 -16.59
CA MET A 1 -14.64 -0.96 -15.37
C MET A 1 -15.00 -1.83 -14.17
N THR A 2 -14.15 -1.88 -13.15
CA THR A 2 -14.39 -2.65 -11.92
C THR A 2 -14.39 -1.71 -10.72
N ILE A 3 -15.42 -1.83 -9.89
CA ILE A 3 -15.66 -1.06 -8.66
C ILE A 3 -15.15 -1.83 -7.44
N ASP A 4 -14.90 -1.11 -6.35
CA ASP A 4 -14.53 -1.67 -5.04
C ASP A 4 -15.22 -0.88 -3.92
N LEU A 5 -15.27 -1.44 -2.72
CA LEU A 5 -15.74 -0.75 -1.52
C LEU A 5 -14.72 0.30 -1.11
N ALA A 6 -15.20 1.52 -0.83
CA ALA A 6 -14.35 2.58 -0.33
C ALA A 6 -14.03 2.34 1.15
N LEU A 7 -12.77 2.58 1.54
CA LEU A 7 -12.33 2.57 2.92
C LEU A 7 -12.19 4.00 3.46
N SER A 8 -12.54 4.21 4.72
CA SER A 8 -12.30 5.46 5.43
C SER A 8 -10.82 5.58 5.85
N ASP A 9 -10.45 6.73 6.42
CA ASP A 9 -9.06 7.02 6.79
C ASP A 9 -8.49 6.04 7.83
N ASN A 10 -9.35 5.46 8.66
CA ASN A 10 -9.05 4.39 9.63
C ASN A 10 -9.19 2.97 9.06
N HIS A 11 -9.32 2.83 7.74
CA HIS A 11 -9.41 1.56 7.01
C HIS A 11 -10.67 0.73 7.28
N ASP A 12 -11.72 1.34 7.84
CA ASP A 12 -13.05 0.73 7.93
C ASP A 12 -13.87 1.01 6.66
N LEU A 13 -15.07 0.44 6.53
CA LEU A 13 -15.98 0.73 5.44
C LEU A 13 -16.39 2.21 5.46
N ALA A 14 -16.08 2.95 4.39
CA ALA A 14 -16.55 4.31 4.24
C ALA A 14 -18.06 4.31 3.96
N LEU A 15 -18.82 5.03 4.79
CA LEU A 15 -20.26 5.17 4.65
C LEU A 15 -20.63 6.57 4.17
N ASP A 16 -21.67 6.66 3.35
CA ASP A 16 -22.30 7.92 3.00
C ASP A 16 -23.14 8.48 4.18
N LEU A 17 -23.72 9.68 3.98
CA LEU A 17 -24.51 10.37 5.01
C LEU A 17 -25.76 9.61 5.47
N VAL A 18 -26.18 8.58 4.74
CA VAL A 18 -27.34 7.75 5.08
C VAL A 18 -26.94 6.32 5.48
N GLY A 19 -25.64 6.07 5.70
CA GLY A 19 -25.11 4.81 6.24
C GLY A 19 -24.88 3.71 5.19
N ARG A 20 -24.82 4.03 3.90
CA ARG A 20 -24.55 3.05 2.84
C ARG A 20 -23.06 3.01 2.51
N ALA A 21 -22.55 1.83 2.19
CA ALA A 21 -21.17 1.68 1.76
C ALA A 21 -20.89 2.49 0.48
N SER A 22 -19.86 3.33 0.53
CA SER A 22 -19.38 4.08 -0.61
C SER A 22 -18.58 3.18 -1.54
N LEU A 23 -18.56 3.52 -2.83
CA LEU A 23 -17.85 2.77 -3.87
C LEU A 23 -16.78 3.65 -4.53
N ILE A 24 -15.68 3.03 -4.92
CA ILE A 24 -14.59 3.66 -5.67
C ILE A 24 -14.24 2.85 -6.91
N ASP A 25 -13.65 3.51 -7.89
CA ASP A 25 -13.16 2.89 -9.11
C ASP A 25 -11.84 3.53 -9.60
N GLY A 26 -11.41 3.14 -10.80
CA GLY A 26 -10.29 3.75 -11.50
C GLY A 26 -9.01 3.85 -10.66
N ALA A 27 -8.39 5.04 -10.66
CA ALA A 27 -7.14 5.31 -9.96
C ALA A 27 -7.30 5.30 -8.43
N ALA A 28 -8.45 5.71 -7.91
CA ALA A 28 -8.72 5.73 -6.46
C ALA A 28 -8.75 4.31 -5.89
N LYS A 29 -9.39 3.38 -6.61
CA LYS A 29 -9.36 1.96 -6.26
C LYS A 29 -7.94 1.40 -6.24
N VAL A 30 -7.14 1.65 -7.29
CA VAL A 30 -5.76 1.15 -7.35
C VAL A 30 -4.92 1.73 -6.20
N ALA A 31 -5.10 3.01 -5.87
CA ALA A 31 -4.45 3.64 -4.73
C ALA A 31 -4.81 2.97 -3.40
N GLN A 32 -6.10 2.69 -3.18
CA GLN A 32 -6.55 1.97 -1.99
C GLN A 32 -5.94 0.58 -1.91
N GLN A 33 -5.96 -0.18 -3.02
CA GLN A 33 -5.41 -1.53 -3.06
C GLN A 33 -3.91 -1.55 -2.79
N ILE A 34 -3.15 -0.58 -3.33
CA ILE A 34 -1.74 -0.39 -2.97
C ILE A 34 -1.61 -0.14 -1.46
N LYS A 35 -2.38 0.78 -0.89
CA LYS A 35 -2.33 1.08 0.56
C LYS A 35 -2.60 -0.17 1.39
N VAL A 36 -3.61 -0.98 1.04
CA VAL A 36 -3.92 -2.24 1.74
C VAL A 36 -2.76 -3.22 1.63
N THR A 37 -2.22 -3.45 0.43
CA THR A 37 -1.06 -4.33 0.24
C THR A 37 0.15 -3.88 1.06
N LEU A 38 0.40 -2.58 1.16
CA LEU A 38 1.50 -2.04 1.94
C LEU A 38 1.28 -2.16 3.45
N LEU A 39 0.04 -2.20 3.94
CA LEU A 39 -0.25 -2.36 5.36
C LEU A 39 -0.23 -3.83 5.80
N ALA A 40 -0.57 -4.75 4.90
CA ALA A 40 -0.59 -6.17 5.17
C ALA A 40 0.82 -6.73 5.41
N PHE A 41 0.95 -7.56 6.44
CA PHE A 41 2.16 -8.32 6.71
C PHE A 41 2.21 -9.55 5.83
N LEU A 42 3.41 -9.92 5.37
CA LEU A 42 3.62 -11.16 4.65
C LEU A 42 3.10 -12.34 5.48
N GLY A 43 2.19 -13.13 4.91
CA GLY A 43 1.61 -14.30 5.58
C GLY A 43 0.43 -14.01 6.50
N GLU A 44 0.00 -12.75 6.61
CA GLU A 44 -1.14 -12.37 7.47
C GLU A 44 -2.46 -12.97 6.98
N TRP A 45 -2.64 -13.05 5.66
CA TRP A 45 -3.86 -13.58 5.08
C TRP A 45 -3.83 -15.10 4.98
N PHE A 46 -4.70 -15.79 5.72
CA PHE A 46 -4.72 -17.25 5.80
C PHE A 46 -5.03 -17.98 4.48
N LEU A 47 -5.67 -17.32 3.51
CA LEU A 47 -5.96 -17.92 2.19
C LEU A 47 -4.80 -17.78 1.20
N ASP A 48 -3.92 -16.80 1.43
CA ASP A 48 -2.73 -16.56 0.61
C ASP A 48 -1.60 -16.02 1.49
N THR A 49 -0.74 -16.94 1.93
CA THR A 49 0.39 -16.58 2.80
C THR A 49 1.53 -15.90 2.04
N SER A 50 1.44 -15.74 0.71
CA SER A 50 2.42 -15.00 -0.09
C SER A 50 2.11 -13.50 -0.20
N PHE A 51 0.90 -13.11 0.20
CA PHE A 51 0.42 -11.73 0.22
C PHE A 51 1.01 -10.94 1.37
N GLY A 52 1.29 -9.65 1.11
CA GLY A 52 1.79 -8.69 2.10
C GLY A 52 3.27 -8.34 1.95
N VAL A 53 3.71 -7.35 2.71
CA VAL A 53 5.10 -6.88 2.73
C VAL A 53 5.91 -7.70 3.76
N PRO A 54 7.15 -8.13 3.42
CA PRO A 54 8.03 -8.89 4.32
C PRO A 54 8.59 -8.01 5.45
N TYR A 55 7.72 -7.55 6.34
CA TYR A 55 8.09 -6.63 7.40
C TYR A 55 9.06 -7.24 8.40
N PHE A 56 8.91 -8.50 8.76
CA PHE A 56 9.76 -9.13 9.78
C PHE A 56 11.11 -9.58 9.23
N GLU A 57 11.16 -9.86 7.93
CA GLU A 57 12.32 -10.42 7.23
C GLU A 57 13.23 -9.32 6.69
N GLU A 58 12.65 -8.22 6.16
CA GLU A 58 13.41 -7.22 5.41
C GLU A 58 13.28 -5.79 5.95
N VAL A 59 12.12 -5.39 6.47
CA VAL A 59 11.84 -3.97 6.78
C VAL A 59 12.12 -3.60 8.23
N LEU A 60 11.59 -4.36 9.19
CA LEU A 60 11.67 -4.12 10.64
C LEU A 60 12.84 -4.87 11.29
N VAL A 61 13.89 -5.14 10.51
CA VAL A 61 15.13 -5.74 11.00
C VAL A 61 16.10 -4.69 11.51
N LYS A 62 17.11 -5.12 12.28
CA LYS A 62 18.17 -4.23 12.75
C LYS A 62 19.04 -3.81 11.55
N ALA A 63 19.19 -2.50 11.34
CA ALA A 63 19.98 -1.92 10.23
C ALA A 63 19.57 -2.45 8.84
N PRO A 64 18.33 -2.17 8.40
CA PRO A 64 17.82 -2.71 7.14
C PRO A 64 18.61 -2.19 5.94
N ASN A 65 18.83 -3.05 4.95
CA ASN A 65 19.39 -2.62 3.68
C ASN A 65 18.33 -1.80 2.92
N ARG A 66 18.53 -0.49 2.83
CA ARG A 66 17.58 0.44 2.19
C ARG A 66 17.20 0.02 0.76
N ALA A 67 18.16 -0.47 -0.02
CA ALA A 67 17.89 -0.90 -1.39
C ALA A 67 17.01 -2.16 -1.44
N ALA A 68 17.19 -3.09 -0.49
CA ALA A 68 16.35 -4.28 -0.37
C ALA A 68 14.93 -3.88 0.04
N VAL A 69 14.78 -3.01 1.04
CA VAL A 69 13.47 -2.48 1.46
C VAL A 69 12.76 -1.79 0.30
N GLU A 70 13.46 -0.92 -0.44
CA GLU A 70 12.89 -0.27 -1.62
C GLU A 70 12.47 -1.28 -2.70
N ALA A 71 13.28 -2.30 -2.95
CA ALA A 71 12.94 -3.37 -3.89
C ALA A 71 11.70 -4.15 -3.45
N ALA A 72 11.57 -4.49 -2.16
CA ALA A 72 10.41 -5.18 -1.61
C ALA A 72 9.12 -4.35 -1.79
N PHE A 73 9.13 -3.07 -1.40
CA PHE A 73 7.98 -2.17 -1.61
C PHE A 73 7.64 -2.02 -3.10
N ARG A 74 8.64 -1.86 -3.97
CA ARG A 74 8.43 -1.74 -5.41
C ARG A 74 7.80 -2.99 -6.01
N ALA A 75 8.27 -4.17 -5.59
CA ALA A 75 7.71 -5.45 -6.02
C ALA A 75 6.24 -5.57 -5.61
N ARG A 76 5.92 -5.30 -4.34
CA ARG A 76 4.54 -5.41 -3.84
C ARG A 76 3.58 -4.40 -4.47
N ILE A 77 4.03 -3.17 -4.75
CA ILE A 77 3.22 -2.20 -5.51
C ILE A 77 3.00 -2.70 -6.95
N GLY A 78 4.04 -3.27 -7.58
CA GLY A 78 3.95 -3.79 -8.95
C GLY A 78 3.05 -5.01 -9.11
N GLU A 79 2.83 -5.79 -8.04
CA GLU A 79 1.91 -6.93 -8.02
C GLU A 79 0.44 -6.52 -7.92
N VAL A 80 0.14 -5.27 -7.57
CA VAL A 80 -1.24 -4.80 -7.43
C VAL A 80 -1.93 -4.75 -8.80
N PRO A 81 -3.09 -5.43 -8.98
CA PRO A 81 -3.83 -5.40 -10.23
C PRO A 81 -4.14 -3.97 -10.70
N GLY A 82 -3.76 -3.67 -11.94
CA GLY A 82 -3.95 -2.36 -12.54
C GLY A 82 -2.72 -1.45 -12.45
N VAL A 83 -1.67 -1.83 -11.73
CA VAL A 83 -0.33 -1.21 -11.82
C VAL A 83 0.44 -1.85 -12.98
N SER A 84 0.95 -1.03 -13.90
CA SER A 84 1.78 -1.50 -15.02
C SER A 84 3.27 -1.23 -14.79
N ARG A 85 3.61 -0.15 -14.09
CA ARG A 85 5.00 0.20 -13.77
C ARG A 85 5.08 1.12 -12.55
N VAL A 86 5.99 0.83 -11.62
CA VAL A 86 6.40 1.79 -10.60
C VAL A 86 7.50 2.68 -11.18
N ARG A 87 7.24 3.99 -11.34
CA ARG A 87 8.21 4.96 -11.86
C ARG A 87 9.18 5.41 -10.79
N ARG A 88 8.65 5.84 -9.65
CA ARG A 88 9.42 6.35 -8.51
C ARG A 88 8.95 5.71 -7.23
N LEU A 89 9.89 5.52 -6.32
CA LEU A 89 9.65 5.06 -4.96
C LEU A 89 10.61 5.82 -4.05
N GLY A 90 10.11 6.32 -2.93
CA GLY A 90 10.85 7.02 -1.91
C GLY A 90 10.48 6.46 -0.53
N LEU A 91 11.49 6.32 0.31
CA LEU A 91 11.35 5.86 1.69
C LEU A 91 11.92 6.91 2.64
N GLU A 92 11.11 7.33 3.60
CA GLU A 92 11.50 8.20 4.71
C GLU A 92 11.26 7.46 6.02
N ILE A 93 12.34 7.13 6.73
CA ILE A 93 12.27 6.40 8.01
C ILE A 93 12.53 7.39 9.14
N ASP A 94 11.52 7.57 9.99
CA ASP A 94 11.64 8.32 11.23
C ASP A 94 11.78 7.35 12.41
N HIS A 95 13.00 7.22 12.92
CA HIS A 95 13.30 6.36 14.06
C HIS A 95 12.76 6.90 15.39
N GLY A 96 12.64 8.23 15.54
CA GLY A 96 12.13 8.85 16.76
C GLY A 96 10.63 8.64 16.91
N GLN A 97 9.88 8.80 15.83
CA GLN A 97 8.43 8.58 15.79
C GLN A 97 8.03 7.14 15.45
N ARG A 98 8.99 6.28 15.08
CA ARG A 98 8.74 4.91 14.60
C ARG A 98 7.77 4.87 13.42
N ARG A 99 7.99 5.77 12.46
CA ARG A 99 7.17 5.91 11.24
C ARG A 99 8.00 5.63 10.01
N LEU A 100 7.40 4.95 9.06
CA LEU A 100 7.93 4.79 7.71
C LEU A 100 6.95 5.46 6.76
N ARG A 101 7.43 6.39 5.95
CA ARG A 101 6.66 7.00 4.88
C ARG A 101 7.15 6.48 3.54
N VAL A 102 6.20 6.00 2.74
CA VAL A 102 6.44 5.46 1.39
C VAL A 102 5.78 6.38 0.38
N SER A 103 6.57 7.06 -0.44
CA SER A 103 6.08 7.87 -1.55
C SER A 103 6.28 7.11 -2.86
N TYR A 104 5.30 7.11 -3.75
CA TYR A 104 5.43 6.41 -5.03
C TYR A 104 4.73 7.14 -6.18
N GLU A 105 5.26 6.93 -7.37
CA GLU A 105 4.61 7.24 -8.64
C GLU A 105 4.49 5.95 -9.45
N ALA A 106 3.27 5.62 -9.91
CA ALA A 106 3.00 4.41 -10.67
C ALA A 106 2.14 4.71 -11.90
N ASP A 107 2.50 4.08 -13.03
CA ASP A 107 1.62 3.98 -14.18
C ASP A 107 0.54 2.93 -13.88
N THR A 108 -0.71 3.32 -14.07
CA THR A 108 -1.86 2.44 -13.87
C THR A 108 -2.75 2.42 -15.09
N SER A 109 -3.68 1.46 -15.15
CA SER A 109 -4.73 1.42 -16.19
C SER A 109 -5.62 2.66 -16.22
N ALA A 110 -5.63 3.45 -15.14
CA ALA A 110 -6.40 4.70 -15.02
C ALA A 110 -5.54 5.97 -15.19
N GLY A 111 -4.24 5.83 -15.51
CA GLY A 111 -3.30 6.94 -15.66
C GLY A 111 -2.19 6.95 -14.60
N LEU A 112 -1.46 8.06 -14.53
CA LEU A 112 -0.39 8.25 -13.55
C LEU A 112 -0.97 8.46 -12.15
N LEU A 113 -0.55 7.63 -11.20
CA LEU A 113 -0.92 7.72 -9.79
C LEU A 113 0.31 8.13 -8.97
N ALA A 114 0.20 9.20 -8.19
CA ALA A 114 1.21 9.63 -7.24
C ALA A 114 0.59 9.70 -5.84
N GLN A 115 1.19 9.03 -4.86
CA GLN A 115 0.65 8.92 -3.50
C GLN A 115 1.76 8.83 -2.46
N VAL A 116 1.38 9.12 -1.21
CA VAL A 116 2.23 8.96 -0.03
C VAL A 116 1.44 8.14 1.00
N VAL A 117 2.04 7.07 1.48
CA VAL A 117 1.47 6.20 2.51
C VAL A 117 2.33 6.31 3.77
N ASP A 118 1.71 6.73 4.86
CA ASP A 118 2.32 6.70 6.18
C ASP A 118 2.03 5.34 6.83
N LEU A 119 3.11 4.61 7.10
CA LEU A 119 3.10 3.33 7.79
C LEU A 119 3.59 3.56 9.21
N HIS A 120 2.70 3.39 10.17
CA HIS A 120 3.05 3.40 11.58
C HIS A 120 2.80 2.02 12.16
N ARG A 121 3.52 1.68 13.24
CA ARG A 121 3.14 0.53 14.06
C ARG A 121 1.71 0.78 14.58
N PRO A 122 0.79 -0.20 14.51
CA PRO A 122 -0.48 -0.10 15.22
C PRO A 122 -0.25 0.05 16.73
#